data_AF-A0AAN7E8P4-F1
#
_entry.id   AF-A0AAN7E8P4-F1
#
_cell.length_a   1.000
_cell.length_b   1.000
_cell.length_c   1.000
_cell.angle_alpha   90.00
_cell.angle_beta   90.00
_cell.angle_gamma   90.00
#
_symmetry.space_group_name_H-M   'P 1'
#
loop_
_entity.id
_entity.type
_entity.pdbx_description
1 polymer ?
#
loop_
_entity_poly.entity_id
_entity_poly.type
_entity_poly.pdbx_seq_one_letter_code
_entity_poly.pdbx_strand_id
1 'polypeptide(L)'
;MVSLLKVNHQQHFAVFSSGIRPNNRTFHRKSSFISMSSRSPTTIQHLHNTVSSSSNHNLDIPIMVNGCSGKMGKAVIKAADSAGLNIVPLSFGSAVENGKTVQVCGKDILIHGPDDRENVLASVFDEHPNLVVVDYTVPSAVNDNAELYCKVGVPFVMGTTGGDRDRLYKTIEDSKVYAVISPQMGKQVVAFLAAMEIMAEQFPGAFSGYSLQVMESHQTSKVDTSGTAKAVISCFQKLGVSFNLDQSFL
;
A
#
# COMPACT_ATOMS: atom_id res chain seq x y z
N MET A 1 6.92 -5.54 -2.72
CA MET A 1 7.40 -5.33 -1.35
C MET A 1 7.23 -3.85 -1.02
N VAL A 2 6.44 -3.52 0.01
CA VAL A 2 6.25 -2.12 0.45
C VAL A 2 7.50 -1.74 1.23
N SER A 3 8.25 -0.74 0.77
CA SER A 3 9.40 -0.24 1.52
C SER A 3 8.95 0.93 2.38
N LEU A 4 8.89 0.70 3.69
CA LEU A 4 8.79 1.77 4.69
C LEU A 4 10.21 2.14 5.09
N LEU A 5 10.70 3.28 4.59
CA LEU A 5 12.03 3.78 4.95
C LEU A 5 11.89 4.66 6.19
N LYS A 6 12.33 4.13 7.34
CA LYS A 6 12.50 4.87 8.59
C LYS A 6 13.88 4.53 9.15
N VAL A 7 14.82 5.47 9.06
CA VAL A 7 16.15 5.32 9.69
C VAL A 7 16.04 5.79 11.13
N ASN A 8 16.05 4.86 12.09
CA ASN A 8 16.46 5.21 13.45
C ASN A 8 17.14 4.03 14.16
N HIS A 9 18.36 4.30 14.64
CA HIS A 9 19.17 3.43 15.49
C HIS A 9 18.59 3.43 16.90
N GLN A 10 18.27 2.26 17.44
CA GLN A 10 18.58 1.88 18.82
C GLN A 10 18.34 0.39 19.03
N GLN A 11 19.43 -0.32 19.30
CA GLN A 11 19.45 -1.71 19.75
C GLN A 11 18.94 -1.75 21.19
N HIS A 12 18.05 -2.69 21.51
CA HIS A 12 18.09 -3.37 22.80
C HIS A 12 17.57 -4.81 22.63
N PHE A 13 18.51 -5.74 22.81
CA PHE A 13 18.28 -7.17 22.96
C PHE A 13 17.39 -7.44 24.18
N ALA A 14 16.41 -8.34 24.02
CA ALA A 14 15.90 -9.15 25.12
C ALA A 14 15.49 -10.52 24.57
N VAL A 15 16.40 -11.48 24.75
CA VAL A 15 16.18 -12.91 24.56
C VAL A 15 15.43 -13.43 25.78
N PHE A 16 14.30 -14.11 25.58
CA PHE A 16 13.76 -15.03 26.59
C PHE A 16 13.74 -16.44 26.01
N SER A 17 14.61 -17.26 26.57
CA SER A 17 14.66 -18.71 26.40
C SER A 17 13.91 -19.36 27.55
N SER A 18 13.04 -20.31 27.25
CA SER A 18 12.72 -21.39 28.17
C SER A 18 12.35 -22.62 27.34
N GLY A 19 13.29 -23.57 27.28
CA GLY A 19 13.07 -24.91 26.74
C GLY A 19 12.75 -25.93 27.82
N ILE A 20 12.76 -27.20 27.38
CA ILE A 20 12.55 -28.48 28.09
C ILE A 20 11.08 -28.91 28.16
N ARG A 21 10.63 -30.13 27.83
CA ARG A 21 10.99 -31.30 26.98
C ARG A 21 9.83 -32.34 27.20
N PRO A 22 9.74 -33.46 26.47
CA PRO A 22 8.46 -34.07 26.10
C PRO A 22 7.98 -35.15 27.08
N ASN A 23 6.69 -35.48 27.03
CA ASN A 23 6.24 -36.80 27.49
C ASN A 23 5.33 -37.49 26.46
N ASN A 24 5.64 -38.76 26.28
CA ASN A 24 5.11 -39.71 25.32
C ASN A 24 3.74 -40.20 25.78
N ARG A 25 2.71 -40.18 24.94
CA ARG A 25 1.56 -41.10 25.06
C ARG A 25 0.78 -41.22 23.74
N THR A 26 0.56 -42.48 23.42
CA THR A 26 0.00 -43.11 22.23
C THR A 26 -1.38 -42.62 21.79
N PHE A 27 -1.56 -42.69 20.47
CA PHE A 27 -2.76 -42.42 19.66
C PHE A 27 -4.06 -43.04 20.19
N HIS A 28 -5.11 -42.22 20.27
CA HIS A 28 -6.48 -42.67 20.01
C HIS A 28 -7.21 -41.67 19.10
N ARG A 29 -7.65 -42.19 17.96
CA ARG A 29 -8.43 -41.53 16.90
C ARG A 29 -9.83 -41.19 17.42
N LYS A 30 -10.16 -39.89 17.53
CA LYS A 30 -11.54 -39.40 17.54
C LYS A 30 -11.62 -38.14 16.69
N SER A 31 -12.44 -38.21 15.63
CA SER A 31 -12.82 -37.07 14.82
C SER A 31 -13.71 -36.14 15.64
N SER A 32 -13.25 -34.94 15.93
CA SER A 32 -14.06 -33.88 16.53
C SER A 32 -14.12 -32.70 15.56
N PHE A 33 -15.28 -32.54 14.94
CA PHE A 33 -15.69 -31.31 14.29
C PHE A 33 -15.79 -30.21 15.35
N ILE A 34 -14.98 -29.15 15.22
CA ILE A 34 -15.07 -27.97 16.10
C ILE A 34 -15.87 -26.91 15.33
N SER A 35 -17.14 -26.78 15.70
CA SER A 35 -17.98 -25.62 15.37
C SER A 35 -17.85 -24.62 16.51
N MET A 36 -17.26 -23.44 16.24
CA MET A 36 -17.25 -22.34 17.21
C MET A 36 -18.48 -21.47 16.98
N SER A 37 -19.48 -21.62 17.84
CA SER A 37 -20.56 -20.65 18.00
C SER A 37 -20.50 -20.12 19.43
N SER A 38 -20.11 -18.85 19.60
CA SER A 38 -20.17 -18.17 20.89
C SER A 38 -21.59 -17.65 21.14
N ARG A 39 -22.31 -18.29 22.04
CA ARG A 39 -23.53 -17.76 22.66
C ARG A 39 -23.27 -17.57 24.15
N SER A 40 -23.12 -16.32 24.57
CA SER A 40 -23.31 -15.92 25.97
C SER A 40 -24.78 -15.49 26.18
N PRO A 41 -25.39 -15.74 27.35
CA PRO A 41 -26.78 -15.38 27.60
C PRO A 41 -26.85 -13.94 28.11
N THR A 42 -27.69 -13.11 27.48
CA THR A 42 -28.06 -11.82 28.06
C THR A 42 -29.56 -11.62 27.95
N THR A 43 -30.18 -11.46 29.12
CA THR A 43 -31.55 -11.05 29.38
C THR A 43 -31.97 -9.88 28.48
N ILE A 44 -33.09 -10.04 27.76
CA ILE A 44 -33.76 -8.93 27.08
C ILE A 44 -34.38 -8.03 28.14
N GLN A 45 -33.80 -6.86 28.35
CA GLN A 45 -34.51 -5.70 28.87
C GLN A 45 -34.41 -4.56 27.86
N HIS A 46 -35.59 -4.15 27.46
CA HIS A 46 -35.90 -3.08 26.53
C HIS A 46 -35.43 -1.75 27.13
N LEU A 47 -34.42 -1.11 26.56
CA LEU A 47 -34.17 0.32 26.79
C LEU A 47 -33.80 0.98 25.46
N HIS A 48 -34.76 1.73 24.95
CA HIS A 48 -34.61 2.64 23.83
C HIS A 48 -33.66 3.76 24.27
N ASN A 49 -32.45 3.82 23.74
CA ASN A 49 -31.60 5.03 23.77
C ASN A 49 -30.50 4.93 22.70
N THR A 50 -30.71 5.69 21.63
CA THR A 50 -29.73 6.43 20.83
C THR A 50 -28.31 5.83 20.73
N VAL A 51 -28.07 5.01 19.70
CA VAL A 51 -26.71 4.75 19.20
C VAL A 51 -26.63 5.25 17.76
N SER A 52 -26.56 6.57 17.64
CA SER A 52 -25.88 7.21 16.51
C SER A 52 -24.40 7.27 16.88
N SER A 53 -23.66 6.18 16.67
CA SER A 53 -22.20 6.18 16.79
C SER A 53 -21.57 6.40 15.42
N SER A 54 -21.83 7.57 14.83
CA SER A 54 -20.94 8.17 13.83
C SER A 54 -19.70 8.67 14.58
N SER A 55 -18.72 7.79 14.79
CA SER A 55 -17.38 8.22 15.17
C SER A 55 -16.79 8.95 13.97
N ASN A 56 -17.05 10.27 13.87
CA ASN A 56 -16.28 11.16 13.02
C ASN A 56 -14.85 11.16 13.55
N HIS A 57 -14.05 10.16 13.16
CA HIS A 57 -12.60 10.21 13.27
C HIS A 57 -12.12 11.23 12.25
N ASN A 58 -12.29 12.52 12.56
CA ASN A 58 -11.68 13.59 11.79
C ASN A 58 -10.19 13.55 12.11
N LEU A 59 -9.45 12.78 11.32
CA LEU A 59 -8.00 12.74 11.39
C LEU A 59 -7.55 14.03 10.71
N ASP A 60 -7.16 15.02 11.51
CA ASP A 60 -6.70 16.33 11.02
C ASP A 60 -5.29 16.26 10.41
N ILE A 61 -5.08 15.28 9.53
CA ILE A 61 -3.86 15.04 8.77
C ILE A 61 -4.09 15.62 7.38
N PRO A 62 -3.40 16.72 7.03
CA PRO A 62 -3.49 17.32 5.72
C PRO A 62 -2.79 16.43 4.68
N ILE A 63 -3.46 16.19 3.56
CA ILE A 63 -2.90 15.46 2.43
C ILE A 63 -2.97 16.29 1.15
N MET A 64 -1.87 16.32 0.42
CA MET A 64 -1.78 16.91 -0.92
C MET A 64 -1.69 15.79 -1.94
N VAL A 65 -2.62 15.71 -2.89
CA VAL A 65 -2.68 14.61 -3.86
C VAL A 65 -2.19 15.06 -5.23
N ASN A 66 -0.92 14.78 -5.54
CA ASN A 66 -0.36 15.05 -6.85
C ASN A 66 -0.83 14.00 -7.88
N GLY A 67 -1.29 14.48 -9.03
CA GLY A 67 -2.04 13.66 -10.00
C GLY A 67 -3.56 13.64 -9.75
N CYS A 68 -4.09 14.67 -9.07
CA CYS A 68 -5.52 14.79 -8.73
C CYS A 68 -6.48 14.77 -9.94
N SER A 69 -6.00 15.16 -11.14
CA SER A 69 -6.78 15.12 -12.38
C SER A 69 -7.02 13.69 -12.88
N GLY A 70 -6.15 12.75 -12.53
CA GLY A 70 -6.18 11.36 -12.95
C GLY A 70 -7.21 10.51 -12.22
N LYS A 71 -7.57 9.35 -12.82
CA LYS A 71 -8.54 8.40 -12.23
C LYS A 71 -8.13 7.94 -10.82
N MET A 72 -6.85 7.64 -10.63
CA MET A 72 -6.33 7.17 -9.34
C MET A 72 -6.29 8.29 -8.30
N GLY A 73 -5.80 9.49 -8.66
CA GLY A 73 -5.80 10.64 -7.76
C GLY A 73 -7.21 10.98 -7.24
N LYS A 74 -8.23 10.96 -8.12
CA LYS A 74 -9.63 11.14 -7.72
C LYS A 74 -10.13 10.05 -6.77
N ALA A 75 -9.72 8.79 -6.99
CA ALA A 75 -10.08 7.68 -6.10
C ALA A 75 -9.43 7.82 -4.72
N VAL A 76 -8.16 8.26 -4.68
CA VAL A 76 -7.43 8.57 -3.44
C VAL A 76 -8.13 9.69 -2.67
N ILE A 77 -8.47 10.80 -3.32
CA ILE A 77 -9.17 11.92 -2.68
C ILE A 77 -10.50 11.46 -2.08
N LYS A 78 -11.29 10.68 -2.83
CA LYS A 78 -12.57 10.12 -2.32
C LYS A 78 -12.38 9.23 -1.10
N ALA A 79 -11.37 8.35 -1.13
CA ALA A 79 -11.09 7.44 -0.03
C ALA A 79 -10.59 8.19 1.21
N ALA A 80 -9.72 9.19 1.02
CA ALA A 80 -9.19 10.02 2.09
C ALA A 80 -10.28 10.89 2.73
N ASP A 81 -11.13 11.51 1.92
CA ASP A 81 -12.30 12.26 2.38
C ASP A 81 -13.25 11.39 3.20
N SER A 82 -13.55 10.18 2.71
CA SER A 82 -14.38 9.20 3.44
C SER A 82 -13.72 8.73 4.75
N ALA A 83 -12.39 8.79 4.85
CA ALA A 83 -11.64 8.46 6.05
C ALA A 83 -11.47 9.66 7.01
N GLY A 84 -12.03 10.83 6.67
CA GLY A 84 -11.96 12.04 7.50
C GLY A 84 -10.59 12.71 7.47
N LEU A 85 -9.80 12.56 6.39
CA LEU A 85 -8.54 13.29 6.18
C LEU A 85 -8.80 14.67 5.57
N ASN A 86 -7.94 15.63 5.88
CA ASN A 86 -8.03 16.98 5.33
C ASN A 86 -7.35 17.03 3.94
N ILE A 87 -8.11 17.38 2.91
CA ILE A 87 -7.57 17.48 1.54
C ILE A 87 -7.11 18.92 1.32
N VAL A 88 -5.80 19.11 1.12
CA VAL A 88 -5.23 20.41 0.78
C VAL A 88 -5.73 20.83 -0.60
N PRO A 89 -6.22 22.07 -0.79
CA PRO A 89 -6.82 22.54 -2.05
C PRO A 89 -5.77 22.91 -3.11
N LEU A 90 -4.65 22.18 -3.15
CA LEU A 90 -3.54 22.37 -4.08
C LEU A 90 -3.04 21.01 -4.58
N SER A 91 -2.62 20.95 -5.84
CA SER A 91 -1.87 19.84 -6.43
C SER A 91 -0.80 20.41 -7.37
N PHE A 92 0.29 19.68 -7.57
CA PHE A 92 1.19 19.93 -8.68
C PHE A 92 0.77 19.14 -9.92
N GLY A 93 1.04 19.70 -11.09
CA GLY A 93 0.76 19.09 -12.38
C GLY A 93 1.71 19.58 -13.47
N SER A 94 1.43 19.17 -14.71
CA SER A 94 2.19 19.62 -15.87
C SER A 94 1.94 21.10 -16.20
N ALA A 95 2.79 21.71 -17.03
CA ALA A 95 2.58 23.07 -17.52
C ALA A 95 1.21 23.25 -18.21
N VAL A 96 0.71 22.20 -18.88
CA VAL A 96 -0.60 22.18 -19.55
C VAL A 96 -1.77 22.17 -18.56
N GLU A 97 -1.54 21.73 -17.33
CA GLU A 97 -2.54 21.69 -16.28
C GLU A 97 -2.49 22.91 -15.35
N ASN A 98 -1.48 23.76 -15.48
CA ASN A 98 -1.31 24.94 -14.64
C ASN A 98 -2.56 25.83 -14.64
N GLY A 99 -3.00 26.24 -13.45
CA GLY A 99 -4.17 27.08 -13.23
C GLY A 99 -5.52 26.37 -13.39
N LYS A 100 -5.56 25.08 -13.75
CA LYS A 100 -6.81 24.32 -13.81
C LYS A 100 -7.28 23.94 -12.40
N THR A 101 -8.60 23.96 -12.20
CA THR A 101 -9.23 23.46 -10.99
C THR A 101 -9.85 22.08 -11.23
N VAL A 102 -9.59 21.13 -10.34
CA VAL A 102 -10.23 19.81 -10.34
C VAL A 102 -11.21 19.75 -9.17
N GLN A 103 -12.47 19.46 -9.48
CA GLN A 103 -13.50 19.27 -8.46
C GLN A 103 -13.66 17.79 -8.10
N VAL A 104 -13.49 17.45 -6.82
CA VAL A 104 -13.68 16.09 -6.28
C VAL A 104 -14.29 16.18 -4.89
N CYS A 105 -15.35 15.42 -4.61
CA CYS A 105 -16.06 15.45 -3.31
C CYS A 105 -16.49 16.86 -2.86
N GLY A 106 -16.91 17.72 -3.80
CA GLY A 106 -17.29 19.11 -3.51
C GLY A 106 -16.13 20.02 -3.10
N LYS A 107 -14.88 19.55 -3.24
CA LYS A 107 -13.65 20.33 -3.00
C LYS A 107 -13.05 20.75 -4.33
N ASP A 108 -12.63 21.99 -4.40
CA ASP A 108 -11.92 22.57 -5.53
C ASP A 108 -10.42 22.52 -5.25
N ILE A 109 -9.67 21.82 -6.11
CA ILE A 109 -8.22 21.65 -5.97
C ILE A 109 -7.55 22.38 -7.14
N LEU A 110 -6.75 23.40 -6.83
CA LEU A 110 -6.01 24.16 -7.84
C LEU A 110 -4.74 23.40 -8.24
N ILE A 111 -4.51 23.26 -9.55
CA ILE A 111 -3.27 22.67 -10.07
C ILE A 111 -2.25 23.78 -10.32
N HIS A 112 -1.12 23.71 -9.62
CA HIS A 112 0.06 24.52 -9.86
C HIS A 112 1.00 23.82 -10.84
N GLY A 113 1.51 24.57 -11.81
CA GLY A 113 2.48 24.09 -12.79
C GLY A 113 3.88 23.82 -12.22
N PRO A 114 4.85 23.55 -13.11
CA PRO A 114 6.23 23.19 -12.73
C PRO A 114 7.05 24.36 -12.18
N ASP A 115 6.66 25.59 -12.48
CA ASP A 115 7.37 26.78 -12.00
C ASP A 115 7.22 26.90 -10.47
N ASP A 116 8.25 27.38 -9.78
CA ASP A 116 8.25 27.73 -8.36
C ASP A 116 7.72 26.68 -7.36
N ARG A 117 7.69 25.39 -7.76
CA ARG A 117 7.11 24.31 -6.94
C ARG A 117 7.72 24.17 -5.55
N GLU A 118 9.01 24.46 -5.42
CA GLU A 118 9.73 24.37 -4.15
C GLU A 118 9.23 25.39 -3.13
N ASN A 119 9.15 26.67 -3.50
CA ASN A 119 8.68 27.72 -2.60
C ASN A 119 7.19 27.54 -2.27
N VAL A 120 6.40 27.15 -3.27
CA VAL A 120 4.97 26.86 -3.08
C VAL A 120 4.78 25.69 -2.11
N LEU A 121 5.52 24.57 -2.29
CA LEU A 121 5.41 23.41 -1.41
C LEU A 121 5.92 23.72 0.00
N ALA A 122 7.01 24.46 0.14
CA ALA A 122 7.53 24.89 1.43
C ALA A 122 6.50 25.74 2.18
N SER A 123 5.87 26.72 1.51
CA SER A 123 4.83 27.56 2.12
C SER A 123 3.62 26.73 2.59
N VAL A 124 3.16 25.78 1.77
CA VAL A 124 2.06 24.89 2.15
C VAL A 124 2.44 23.98 3.31
N PHE A 125 3.70 23.55 3.38
CA PHE A 125 4.19 22.72 4.48
C PHE A 125 4.33 23.52 5.78
N ASP A 126 4.71 24.80 5.71
CA ASP A 126 4.73 25.70 6.86
C ASP A 126 3.31 25.96 7.40
N GLU A 127 2.32 26.12 6.51
CA GLU A 127 0.90 26.23 6.87
C GLU A 127 0.32 24.92 7.42
N HIS A 128 0.86 23.78 6.99
CA HIS A 128 0.42 22.44 7.35
C HIS A 128 1.58 21.54 7.80
N PRO A 129 2.12 21.69 9.02
CA PRO A 129 3.34 21.00 9.46
C PRO A 129 3.27 19.45 9.48
N ASN A 130 2.06 18.88 9.42
CA ASN A 130 1.81 17.43 9.36
C ASN A 130 1.41 16.95 7.95
N LEU A 131 1.69 17.74 6.91
CA LEU A 131 1.36 17.43 5.53
C LEU A 131 2.00 16.11 5.10
N VAL A 132 1.21 15.29 4.40
CA VAL A 132 1.71 14.14 3.64
C VAL A 132 1.34 14.32 2.18
N VAL A 133 2.32 14.27 1.29
CA VAL A 133 2.07 14.26 -0.16
C VAL A 133 1.75 12.85 -0.61
N VAL A 134 0.69 12.68 -1.40
CA VAL A 134 0.38 11.42 -2.09
C VAL A 134 0.64 11.59 -3.58
N ASP A 135 1.55 10.80 -4.13
CA ASP A 135 1.99 10.89 -5.52
C ASP A 135 1.45 9.72 -6.36
N TYR A 136 0.52 10.07 -7.25
CA TYR A 136 0.00 9.22 -8.33
C TYR A 136 0.07 9.97 -9.66
N THR A 137 1.30 10.33 -10.04
CA THR A 137 1.62 11.09 -11.24
C THR A 137 1.97 10.15 -12.41
N VAL A 138 3.10 10.38 -13.09
CA VAL A 138 3.55 9.66 -14.28
C VAL A 138 4.99 9.19 -14.10
N PRO A 139 5.43 8.11 -14.80
CA PRO A 139 6.78 7.57 -14.65
C PRO A 139 7.90 8.61 -14.81
N SER A 140 7.75 9.56 -15.74
CA SER A 140 8.75 10.60 -16.01
C SER A 140 8.88 11.65 -14.90
N ALA A 141 7.90 11.74 -13.99
CA ALA A 141 7.91 12.71 -12.90
C ALA A 141 8.37 12.13 -11.56
N VAL A 142 8.55 10.81 -11.48
CA VAL A 142 8.86 10.08 -10.22
C VAL A 142 10.09 10.65 -9.52
N ASN A 143 11.20 10.78 -10.23
CA ASN A 143 12.47 11.21 -9.64
C ASN A 143 12.44 12.70 -9.27
N ASP A 144 12.00 13.57 -10.18
CA ASP A 144 11.92 15.02 -9.96
C ASP A 144 10.98 15.35 -8.79
N ASN A 145 9.85 14.66 -8.68
CA ASN A 145 8.92 14.83 -7.57
C ASN A 145 9.53 14.38 -6.24
N ALA A 146 10.18 13.22 -6.21
CA ALA A 146 10.83 12.76 -4.99
C ALA A 146 11.96 13.70 -4.54
N GLU A 147 12.75 14.23 -5.48
CA GLU A 147 13.78 15.23 -5.19
C GLU A 147 13.18 16.51 -4.59
N LEU A 148 12.07 16.99 -5.17
CA LEU A 148 11.32 18.12 -4.59
C LEU A 148 10.86 17.83 -3.15
N TYR A 149 10.21 16.69 -2.92
CA TYR A 149 9.69 16.34 -1.59
C TYR A 149 10.82 16.22 -0.56
N CYS A 150 11.92 15.57 -0.96
CA CYS A 150 13.12 15.39 -0.15
C CYS A 150 13.80 16.72 0.18
N LYS A 151 13.86 17.64 -0.80
CA LYS A 151 14.46 18.97 -0.63
C LYS A 151 13.67 19.84 0.34
N VAL A 152 12.34 19.82 0.26
CA VAL A 152 11.46 20.56 1.19
C VAL A 152 11.35 19.86 2.55
N GLY A 153 11.58 18.55 2.61
CA GLY A 153 11.47 17.76 3.84
C GLY A 153 10.07 17.21 4.12
N VAL A 154 9.15 17.25 3.14
CA VAL A 154 7.76 16.84 3.33
C VAL A 154 7.61 15.30 3.21
N PRO A 155 6.98 14.62 4.18
CA PRO A 155 6.68 13.20 4.07
C PRO A 155 5.81 12.88 2.87
N PHE A 156 6.03 11.72 2.24
CA PHE A 156 5.23 11.34 1.08
C PHE A 156 4.95 9.84 0.90
N VAL A 157 3.86 9.55 0.20
CA VAL A 157 3.44 8.21 -0.22
C VAL A 157 3.45 8.19 -1.75
N MET A 158 4.29 7.36 -2.36
CA MET A 158 4.38 7.27 -3.82
C MET A 158 3.87 5.93 -4.32
N GLY A 159 2.74 5.98 -5.02
CA GLY A 159 2.16 4.85 -5.75
C GLY A 159 2.49 4.84 -7.24
N THR A 160 3.09 5.92 -7.76
CA THR A 160 3.55 6.03 -9.16
C THR A 160 4.59 4.96 -9.48
N THR A 161 4.33 4.17 -10.53
CA THR A 161 5.24 3.14 -11.03
C THR A 161 6.21 3.70 -12.08
N GLY A 162 7.30 2.98 -12.35
CA GLY A 162 8.32 3.42 -13.31
C GLY A 162 9.29 4.45 -12.71
N GLY A 163 9.92 5.23 -13.58
CA GLY A 163 11.04 6.09 -13.22
C GLY A 163 12.33 5.29 -12.94
N ASP A 164 13.40 6.00 -12.59
CA ASP A 164 14.63 5.38 -12.10
C ASP A 164 14.44 5.03 -10.61
N ARG A 165 14.25 3.74 -10.35
CA ARG A 165 13.94 3.23 -9.00
C ARG A 165 15.13 3.32 -8.07
N ASP A 166 16.33 3.08 -8.57
CA ASP A 166 17.55 3.10 -7.76
C ASP A 166 17.88 4.54 -7.35
N ARG A 167 17.78 5.48 -8.29
CA ARG A 167 17.89 6.92 -7.98
C ARG A 167 16.81 7.35 -6.98
N LEU A 168 15.57 6.90 -7.14
CA LEU A 168 14.49 7.23 -6.20
C LEU A 168 14.82 6.79 -4.77
N TYR A 169 15.21 5.52 -4.57
CA TYR A 169 15.53 5.01 -3.23
C TYR A 169 16.72 5.75 -2.63
N LYS A 170 17.76 6.00 -3.43
CA LYS A 170 18.94 6.74 -3.00
C LYS A 170 18.60 8.17 -2.54
N THR A 171 17.80 8.91 -3.30
CA THR A 171 17.36 10.27 -2.94
C THR A 171 16.62 10.30 -1.59
N ILE A 172 15.75 9.31 -1.34
CA ILE A 172 14.99 9.22 -0.09
C ILE A 172 15.92 8.87 1.08
N GLU A 173 16.80 7.88 0.91
CA GLU A 173 17.76 7.48 1.94
C GLU A 173 18.70 8.62 2.34
N ASP A 174 19.21 9.36 1.35
CA ASP A 174 20.15 10.47 1.56
C ASP A 174 19.46 11.67 2.28
N SER A 175 18.17 11.89 2.04
CA SER A 175 17.41 13.02 2.64
C SER A 175 16.82 12.76 4.03
N LYS A 176 16.65 11.49 4.42
CA LYS A 176 16.03 11.07 5.69
C LYS A 176 14.56 11.48 5.86
N VAL A 177 13.89 11.84 4.77
CA VAL A 177 12.44 12.12 4.76
C VAL A 177 11.64 10.82 4.93
N TYR A 178 10.53 10.91 5.64
CA TYR A 178 9.60 9.78 5.77
C TYR A 178 8.90 9.50 4.44
N ALA A 179 9.05 8.28 3.92
CA ALA A 179 8.39 7.88 2.70
C ALA A 179 7.83 6.46 2.74
N VAL A 180 6.65 6.29 2.11
CA VAL A 180 6.11 4.97 1.75
C VAL A 180 6.19 4.83 0.25
N ILE A 181 7.00 3.88 -0.21
CA ILE A 181 7.19 3.61 -1.63
C ILE A 181 6.65 2.22 -1.93
N SER A 182 5.61 2.14 -2.76
CA SER A 182 5.12 0.84 -3.22
C SER A 182 4.51 0.92 -4.63
N PRO A 183 5.02 0.14 -5.59
CA PRO A 183 4.41 0.02 -6.92
C PRO A 183 3.09 -0.78 -6.89
N GLN A 184 2.74 -1.40 -5.76
CA GLN A 184 1.50 -2.12 -5.54
C GLN A 184 0.88 -1.68 -4.20
N MET A 185 -0.14 -0.82 -4.27
CA MET A 185 -0.82 -0.27 -3.08
C MET A 185 -2.06 -1.08 -2.66
N GLY A 186 -2.44 -2.10 -3.44
CA GLY A 186 -3.47 -3.07 -3.06
C GLY A 186 -3.00 -3.96 -1.91
N LYS A 187 -3.13 -3.47 -0.68
CA LYS A 187 -2.55 -4.10 0.52
C LYS A 187 -2.94 -5.57 0.71
N GLN A 188 -4.17 -5.96 0.36
CA GLN A 188 -4.62 -7.35 0.45
C GLN A 188 -3.90 -8.25 -0.56
N VAL A 189 -3.63 -7.73 -1.77
CA VAL A 189 -2.86 -8.44 -2.80
C VAL A 189 -1.41 -8.61 -2.36
N VAL A 190 -0.81 -7.58 -1.75
CA VAL A 190 0.55 -7.66 -1.18
C VAL A 190 0.63 -8.69 -0.06
N ALA A 191 -0.36 -8.71 0.85
CA ALA A 191 -0.40 -9.68 1.95
C ALA A 191 -0.53 -11.12 1.43
N PHE A 192 -1.39 -11.35 0.43
CA PHE A 192 -1.50 -12.65 -0.24
C PHE A 192 -0.17 -13.08 -0.86
N LEU A 193 0.49 -12.20 -1.60
CA LEU A 193 1.78 -12.51 -2.23
C LEU A 193 2.83 -12.86 -1.18
N ALA A 194 2.94 -12.08 -0.09
CA ALA A 194 3.88 -12.37 1.00
C ALA A 194 3.59 -13.71 1.68
N ALA A 195 2.32 -14.07 1.86
CA ALA A 195 1.94 -15.38 2.40
C ALA A 195 2.38 -16.52 1.48
N MET A 196 2.25 -16.37 0.16
CA MET A 196 2.71 -17.33 -0.83
C MET A 196 4.23 -17.44 -0.86
N GLU A 197 4.96 -16.32 -0.76
CA GLU A 197 6.42 -16.30 -0.69
C GLU A 197 6.92 -17.06 0.55
N ILE A 198 6.37 -16.77 1.72
CA ILE A 198 6.70 -17.47 2.97
C ILE A 198 6.42 -18.97 2.83
N MET A 199 5.25 -19.35 2.32
CA MET A 199 4.89 -20.75 2.12
C MET A 199 5.88 -21.45 1.18
N ALA A 200 6.26 -20.80 0.08
CA ALA A 200 7.20 -21.34 -0.89
C ALA A 200 8.62 -21.51 -0.34
N GLU A 201 9.05 -20.61 0.55
CA GLU A 201 10.36 -20.71 1.22
C GLU A 201 10.39 -21.79 2.29
N GLN A 202 9.30 -21.97 3.04
CA GLN A 202 9.24 -22.95 4.13
C GLN A 202 9.00 -24.39 3.64
N PHE A 203 8.33 -24.57 2.50
CA PHE A 203 7.93 -25.89 2.00
C PHE A 203 8.34 -26.12 0.54
N PRO A 204 9.64 -26.05 0.20
CA PRO A 204 10.10 -26.23 -1.17
C PRO A 204 9.71 -27.62 -1.70
N GLY A 205 9.23 -27.68 -2.95
CA GLY A 205 8.81 -28.93 -3.57
C GLY A 205 7.48 -29.52 -3.07
N ALA A 206 6.75 -28.85 -2.17
CA ALA A 206 5.50 -29.37 -1.59
C ALA A 206 4.39 -29.66 -2.63
N PHE A 207 4.47 -29.04 -3.81
CA PHE A 207 3.57 -29.23 -4.94
C PHE A 207 4.27 -29.90 -6.13
N SER A 208 5.38 -30.62 -5.91
CA SER A 208 6.03 -31.37 -6.98
C SER A 208 5.07 -32.40 -7.61
N GLY A 209 5.03 -32.43 -8.94
CA GLY A 209 4.11 -33.29 -9.71
C GLY A 209 2.72 -32.68 -9.96
N TYR A 210 2.41 -31.50 -9.42
CA TYR A 210 1.17 -30.77 -9.74
C TYR A 210 1.32 -29.96 -11.02
N SER A 211 0.19 -29.68 -11.69
CA SER A 211 0.10 -28.71 -12.79
C SER A 211 -0.53 -27.40 -12.29
N LEU A 212 -0.06 -26.27 -12.84
CA LEU A 212 -0.59 -24.94 -12.55
C LEU A 212 -1.19 -24.33 -13.82
N GLN A 213 -2.41 -23.82 -13.71
CA GLN A 213 -3.05 -22.99 -14.72
C GLN A 213 -3.34 -21.62 -14.11
N VAL A 214 -2.94 -20.55 -14.78
CA VAL A 214 -3.16 -19.16 -14.34
C VAL A 214 -4.04 -18.46 -15.37
N MET A 215 -5.08 -17.78 -14.89
CA MET A 215 -6.00 -16.99 -15.72
C MET A 215 -6.05 -15.56 -15.18
N GLU A 216 -5.92 -14.56 -16.06
CA GLU A 216 -5.96 -13.14 -15.69
C GLU A 216 -6.89 -12.38 -16.64
N SER A 217 -8.02 -11.91 -16.13
CA SER A 217 -9.06 -11.23 -16.93
C SER A 217 -8.71 -9.80 -17.36
N HIS A 218 -7.62 -9.22 -16.85
CA HIS A 218 -7.28 -7.80 -17.00
C HIS A 218 -6.40 -7.47 -18.23
N GLN A 219 -6.26 -8.38 -19.18
CA GLN A 219 -5.36 -8.24 -20.34
C GLN A 219 -5.98 -7.62 -21.59
N THR A 220 -7.01 -6.77 -21.49
CA THR A 220 -7.65 -6.20 -22.71
C THR A 220 -6.74 -5.23 -23.49
N SER A 221 -5.60 -4.80 -22.93
CA SER A 221 -4.65 -3.91 -23.62
C SER A 221 -3.18 -4.11 -23.24
N LYS A 222 -2.84 -5.16 -22.50
CA LYS A 222 -1.45 -5.48 -22.13
C LYS A 222 -1.05 -6.78 -22.83
N VAL A 223 0.14 -6.77 -23.41
CA VAL A 223 0.75 -7.95 -24.06
C VAL A 223 1.47 -8.82 -23.02
N ASP A 224 1.77 -8.26 -21.84
CA ASP A 224 2.52 -8.90 -20.77
C ASP A 224 1.67 -9.21 -19.53
N THR A 225 1.89 -10.40 -18.95
CA THR A 225 1.37 -10.83 -17.64
C THR A 225 1.65 -9.79 -16.56
N SER A 226 0.71 -9.55 -15.64
CA SER A 226 0.95 -8.61 -14.55
C SER A 226 2.15 -9.03 -13.68
N GLY A 227 2.90 -8.05 -13.18
CA GLY A 227 4.04 -8.29 -12.30
C GLY A 227 3.65 -9.08 -11.04
N THR A 228 2.43 -8.87 -10.53
CA THR A 228 1.88 -9.65 -9.41
C THR A 228 1.70 -11.13 -9.79
N ALA A 229 1.10 -11.42 -10.95
CA ALA A 229 0.91 -12.80 -11.39
C ALA A 229 2.25 -13.52 -11.61
N LYS A 230 3.26 -12.84 -12.21
CA LYS A 230 4.62 -13.38 -12.33
C LYS A 230 5.24 -13.71 -10.96
N ALA A 231 5.04 -12.86 -9.96
CA ALA A 231 5.54 -13.10 -8.60
C ALA A 231 4.87 -14.33 -7.94
N VAL A 232 3.55 -14.47 -8.10
CA VAL A 232 2.81 -15.65 -7.61
C VAL A 232 3.28 -16.94 -8.32
N ILE A 233 3.46 -16.90 -9.64
CA ILE A 233 3.99 -18.03 -10.42
C ILE A 233 5.36 -18.46 -9.90
N SER A 234 6.26 -17.51 -9.63
CA SER A 234 7.59 -17.80 -9.07
C SER A 234 7.51 -18.54 -7.72
N CYS A 235 6.52 -18.20 -6.88
CA CYS A 235 6.27 -18.93 -5.63
C CYS A 235 5.89 -20.39 -5.90
N PHE A 236 5.00 -20.66 -6.86
CA PHE A 236 4.63 -22.02 -7.25
C PHE A 236 5.78 -22.82 -7.86
N GLN A 237 6.68 -22.16 -8.60
CA GLN A 237 7.90 -22.80 -9.10
C GLN A 237 8.81 -23.26 -7.95
N LYS A 238 9.02 -22.43 -6.92
CA LYS A 238 9.75 -22.82 -5.70
C LYS A 238 9.06 -23.96 -4.95
N LEU A 239 7.73 -24.00 -4.98
CA LEU A 239 6.92 -25.10 -4.46
C LEU A 239 7.00 -26.38 -5.31
N GLY A 240 7.74 -26.39 -6.42
CA GLY A 240 8.04 -27.60 -7.21
C GLY A 240 7.17 -27.79 -8.44
N VAL A 241 6.35 -26.81 -8.81
CA VAL A 241 5.55 -26.87 -10.05
C VAL A 241 6.41 -26.47 -11.25
N SER A 242 6.39 -27.28 -12.31
CA SER A 242 6.91 -26.87 -13.61
C SER A 242 5.90 -25.96 -14.30
N PHE A 243 6.25 -24.68 -14.47
CA PHE A 243 5.42 -23.73 -15.21
C PHE A 243 6.25 -23.03 -16.27
N ASN A 244 5.82 -23.12 -17.53
CA ASN A 244 6.43 -22.40 -18.64
C ASN A 244 5.64 -21.11 -18.88
N LEU A 245 6.29 -19.96 -18.70
CA LEU A 245 5.67 -18.64 -18.86
C LEU A 245 5.17 -18.38 -20.29
N ASP A 246 5.67 -19.13 -21.28
CA ASP A 246 5.26 -19.02 -22.68
C ASP A 246 4.01 -19.85 -23.01
N GLN A 247 3.56 -20.73 -22.12
CA GLN A 247 2.33 -21.49 -22.27
C GLN A 247 1.21 -20.86 -21.43
N SER A 248 0.25 -20.29 -22.17
CA SER A 248 -1.11 -19.88 -21.79
C SER A 248 -1.32 -18.69 -20.85
N PHE A 249 -1.72 -17.58 -21.48
CA PHE A 249 -2.78 -16.71 -20.99
C PHE A 249 -3.98 -16.91 -21.94
N LEU A 250 -5.12 -17.36 -21.43
CA LEU A 250 -6.41 -17.38 -22.12
C LEU A 250 -7.26 -16.21 -21.63
#